data_AF-A0A1I2J5K3-F1
#
_entry.id   AF-A0A1I2J5K3-F1
#
_cell.length_a   1.000
_cell.length_b   1.000
_cell.length_c   1.000
_cell.angle_alpha   90.00
_cell.angle_beta   90.00
_cell.angle_gamma   90.00
#
_symmetry.space_group_name_H-M   'P 1'
#
loop_
_entity.id
_entity.type
_entity.pdbx_description
1 polymer ?
#
loop_
_entity_poly.entity_id
_entity_poly.type
_entity_poly.pdbx_seq_one_letter_code
_entity_poly.pdbx_strand_id
1 'polypeptide(L)'
;MRVTKFTHSCLRIEGTGVLVVDPGEFSESSALDGADAVLITHEHADHLDVAAVTAAVARRPDLRIFTHEAVLPLLADVASATTAVAAGQEFEAAGYRVRAFGGQHAIIHPYVPVFANLGFLVDDGAGNLYHPGDSFVAPDVEVETLFVPLNAPWATIAESLEFVRGIRPGQAFALHDGLINERGSAIYGKHLETFSETKFRQVAPGTPLD
;
A
#
# COMPACT_ATOMS: atom_id res chain seq x y z
N MET A 1 0.81 15.21 6.89
CA MET A 1 1.15 13.84 7.35
C MET A 1 2.62 13.56 7.04
N ARG A 2 3.28 12.71 7.83
CA ARG A 2 4.64 12.22 7.61
C ARG A 2 4.57 10.76 7.21
N VAL A 3 5.12 10.42 6.06
CA VAL A 3 5.11 9.04 5.54
C VAL A 3 6.49 8.43 5.70
N THR A 4 6.57 7.18 6.14
CA THR A 4 7.79 6.37 6.16
C THR A 4 7.54 5.13 5.33
N LYS A 5 8.37 4.90 4.32
CA LYS A 5 8.33 3.66 3.53
C LYS A 5 9.18 2.60 4.21
N PHE A 6 8.57 1.48 4.58
CA PHE A 6 9.24 0.28 5.03
C PHE A 6 9.53 -0.65 3.83
N THR A 7 10.07 -1.83 4.11
CA THR A 7 10.41 -2.76 3.04
C THR A 7 9.18 -3.12 2.21
N HIS A 8 9.38 -3.22 0.89
CA HIS A 8 8.40 -3.70 -0.07
C HIS A 8 7.14 -2.82 -0.23
N SER A 9 6.01 -3.20 0.37
CA SER A 9 4.72 -2.51 0.26
C SER A 9 4.32 -1.74 1.52
N CYS A 10 5.04 -1.90 2.64
CA CYS A 10 4.60 -1.31 3.89
C CYS A 10 4.84 0.19 3.98
N LEU A 11 3.79 0.94 4.31
CA LEU A 11 3.86 2.37 4.62
C LEU A 11 3.39 2.64 6.04
N ARG A 12 4.08 3.54 6.74
CA ARG A 12 3.64 4.08 8.03
C ARG A 12 3.40 5.58 7.88
N ILE A 13 2.23 6.03 8.29
CA ILE A 13 1.75 7.41 8.12
C ILE A 13 1.43 8.00 9.49
N GLU A 14 2.06 9.12 9.81
CA GLU A 14 1.98 9.79 11.10
C GLU A 14 1.51 11.24 10.98
N GLY A 15 0.84 11.75 12.00
CA GLY A 15 0.31 13.12 12.02
C GLY A 15 -0.93 13.23 12.89
N THR A 16 -2.08 12.82 12.35
CA THR A 16 -3.35 12.76 13.09
C THR A 16 -3.42 11.56 14.03
N GLY A 17 -2.87 10.44 13.55
CA GLY A 17 -2.64 9.18 14.27
C GLY A 17 -1.59 8.38 13.51
N VAL A 18 -1.37 7.14 13.92
CA VAL A 18 -0.45 6.18 13.28
C VAL A 18 -1.26 5.19 12.45
N LEU A 19 -1.23 5.38 11.13
CA LEU A 19 -1.84 4.49 10.15
C LEU A 19 -0.75 3.65 9.48
N VAL A 20 -0.94 2.35 9.37
CA VAL A 20 -0.02 1.44 8.67
C VAL A 20 -0.74 0.80 7.50
N VAL A 21 -0.13 0.80 6.32
CA VAL A 21 -0.64 0.12 5.13
C VAL A 21 0.27 -1.06 4.83
N ASP A 22 -0.32 -2.23 4.57
CA ASP A 22 0.33 -3.47 4.14
C ASP A 22 1.57 -3.90 4.95
N PRO A 23 1.43 -4.14 6.27
CA PRO A 23 2.51 -4.69 7.09
C PRO A 23 2.71 -6.20 6.80
N GLY A 24 3.19 -6.52 5.59
CA GLY A 24 3.49 -7.88 5.14
C GLY A 24 4.75 -8.47 5.73
N GLU A 25 4.97 -9.77 5.51
CA GLU A 25 6.09 -10.57 6.04
C GLU A 25 7.48 -10.03 5.67
N PHE A 26 7.59 -9.24 4.59
CA PHE A 26 8.86 -8.63 4.18
C PHE A 26 9.17 -7.35 4.95
N SER A 27 8.20 -6.82 5.69
CA SER A 27 8.28 -5.53 6.36
C SER A 27 8.90 -5.66 7.74
N GLU A 28 9.50 -4.58 8.20
CA GLU A 28 9.98 -4.46 9.55
C GLU A 28 8.79 -4.40 10.52
N SER A 29 8.75 -5.30 11.52
CA SER A 29 7.64 -5.39 12.48
C SER A 29 7.43 -4.11 13.30
N SER A 30 8.46 -3.27 13.41
CA SER A 30 8.38 -1.94 14.05
C SER A 30 7.45 -0.97 13.32
N ALA A 31 7.06 -1.25 12.06
CA ALA A 31 6.02 -0.48 11.37
C ALA A 31 4.70 -0.45 12.16
N LEU A 32 4.38 -1.53 12.88
CA LEU A 32 3.16 -1.67 13.69
C LEU A 32 3.26 -1.03 15.09
N ASP A 33 4.42 -0.50 15.49
CA ASP A 33 4.59 0.08 16.81
C ASP A 33 3.72 1.32 17.00
N GLY A 34 2.79 1.24 17.96
CA GLY A 34 1.86 2.32 18.27
C GLY A 34 0.82 2.57 17.18
N ALA A 35 0.59 1.64 16.24
CA ALA A 35 -0.44 1.79 15.21
C ALA A 35 -1.83 1.98 15.85
N ASP A 36 -2.61 2.94 15.33
CA ASP A 36 -4.01 3.17 15.67
C ASP A 36 -4.92 2.40 14.70
N ALA A 37 -4.53 2.34 13.43
CA ALA A 37 -5.22 1.56 12.42
C ALA A 37 -4.25 0.92 11.42
N VAL A 38 -4.71 -0.17 10.81
CA VAL A 38 -4.02 -0.90 9.75
C VAL A 38 -4.94 -1.03 8.54
N LEU A 39 -4.43 -0.71 7.36
CA LEU A 39 -5.08 -0.99 6.08
C LEU A 39 -4.36 -2.16 5.43
N ILE A 40 -5.12 -3.16 4.96
CA ILE A 40 -4.57 -4.31 4.23
C ILE A 40 -5.25 -4.37 2.86
N THR A 41 -4.45 -4.27 1.80
CA THR A 41 -4.94 -4.26 0.42
C THR A 41 -5.50 -5.61 0.00
N HIS A 42 -4.81 -6.71 0.34
CA HIS A 42 -5.20 -8.07 0.02
C HIS A 42 -4.46 -9.14 0.85
N GLU A 43 -4.71 -10.42 0.55
CA GLU A 43 -4.32 -11.58 1.37
C GLU A 43 -2.89 -12.09 1.18
N HIS A 44 -2.12 -11.59 0.21
CA HIS A 44 -0.77 -12.12 -0.03
C HIS A 44 0.19 -11.78 1.12
N ALA A 45 1.12 -12.69 1.39
CA ALA A 45 1.99 -12.65 2.56
C ALA A 45 2.92 -11.42 2.58
N ASP A 46 3.33 -10.93 1.42
CA ASP A 46 4.12 -9.71 1.25
C ASP A 46 3.34 -8.42 1.52
N HIS A 47 2.02 -8.50 1.74
CA HIS A 47 1.14 -7.41 2.16
C HIS A 47 0.53 -7.63 3.56
N LEU A 48 0.42 -8.89 4.00
CA LEU A 48 -0.17 -9.27 5.28
C LEU A 48 0.68 -10.30 6.03
N ASP A 49 1.28 -9.87 7.14
CA ASP A 49 1.74 -10.79 8.20
C ASP A 49 0.64 -10.96 9.26
N VAL A 50 -0.11 -12.06 9.15
CA VAL A 50 -1.22 -12.39 10.07
C VAL A 50 -0.75 -12.46 11.53
N ALA A 51 0.43 -13.01 11.77
CA ALA A 51 0.96 -13.17 13.13
C ALA A 51 1.33 -11.81 13.73
N ALA A 52 2.00 -10.94 12.97
CA ALA A 52 2.37 -9.61 13.42
C ALA A 52 1.15 -8.73 13.70
N VAL A 53 0.15 -8.73 12.81
CA VAL A 53 -1.09 -7.96 12.98
C VAL A 53 -1.89 -8.47 14.18
N THR A 54 -2.00 -9.79 14.34
CA THR A 54 -2.68 -10.39 15.51
C THR A 54 -1.98 -10.01 16.82
N ALA A 55 -0.65 -10.07 16.85
CA ALA A 55 0.12 -9.64 18.00
C ALA A 55 -0.02 -8.13 18.28
N ALA A 56 -0.16 -7.30 17.25
CA ALA A 56 -0.39 -5.87 17.41
C ALA A 56 -1.75 -5.57 18.05
N VAL A 57 -2.83 -6.24 17.60
CA VAL A 57 -4.16 -6.16 18.23
C VAL A 57 -4.10 -6.60 19.70
N ALA A 58 -3.38 -7.68 20.00
CA ALA A 58 -3.24 -8.15 21.38
C ALA A 58 -2.53 -7.13 22.30
N ARG A 59 -1.55 -6.39 21.77
CA ARG A 59 -0.87 -5.30 22.51
C ARG A 59 -1.73 -4.05 22.63
N ARG A 60 -2.61 -3.79 21.65
CA ARG A 60 -3.45 -2.61 21.59
C ARG A 60 -4.89 -2.97 21.16
N PRO A 61 -5.78 -3.28 22.11
CA PRO A 61 -7.15 -3.70 21.79
C PRO A 61 -7.98 -2.69 20.99
N ASP A 62 -7.62 -1.41 21.03
CA ASP A 62 -8.28 -0.34 20.27
C ASP A 62 -7.80 -0.24 18.80
N LEU A 63 -6.75 -0.97 18.42
CA LEU A 63 -6.25 -1.01 17.04
C LEU A 63 -7.35 -1.53 16.11
N ARG A 64 -7.58 -0.83 15.00
CA ARG A 64 -8.59 -1.19 13.98
C ARG A 64 -7.92 -1.65 12.70
N ILE A 65 -8.45 -2.70 12.08
CA ILE A 65 -8.00 -3.22 10.79
C ILE A 65 -9.10 -3.00 9.75
N PHE A 66 -8.72 -2.54 8.56
CA PHE A 66 -9.62 -2.32 7.44
C PHE A 66 -9.08 -3.05 6.21
N THR A 67 -9.92 -3.89 5.58
CA THR A 67 -9.49 -4.74 4.46
C THR A 67 -10.66 -5.25 3.63
N HIS A 68 -10.39 -5.90 2.51
CA HIS A 68 -11.42 -6.55 1.70
C HIS A 68 -12.06 -7.74 2.44
N GLU A 69 -13.33 -8.03 2.18
CA GLU A 69 -14.04 -9.14 2.85
C GLU A 69 -13.37 -10.52 2.66
N ALA A 70 -12.67 -10.70 1.55
CA ALA A 70 -11.91 -11.90 1.22
C ALA A 70 -10.78 -12.20 2.23
N VAL A 71 -10.26 -11.18 2.91
CA VAL A 71 -9.15 -11.31 3.88
C VAL A 71 -9.66 -11.71 5.28
N LEU A 72 -10.96 -11.50 5.58
CA LEU A 72 -11.52 -11.78 6.90
C LEU A 72 -11.27 -13.19 7.43
N PRO A 73 -11.35 -14.27 6.63
CA PRO A 73 -11.08 -15.63 7.12
C PRO A 73 -9.66 -15.79 7.71
N LEU A 74 -8.67 -15.05 7.20
CA LEU A 74 -7.29 -15.08 7.71
C LEU A 74 -7.15 -14.32 9.05
N LEU A 75 -8.08 -13.43 9.36
CA LEU A 75 -8.07 -12.56 10.54
C LEU A 75 -9.15 -12.95 11.57
N ALA A 76 -9.60 -14.21 11.56
CA ALA A 76 -10.67 -14.70 12.43
C ALA A 76 -10.38 -14.49 13.94
N ASP A 77 -9.12 -14.65 14.35
CA ASP A 77 -8.69 -14.45 15.75
C ASP A 77 -8.78 -13.00 16.21
N VAL A 78 -8.84 -12.05 15.28
CA VAL A 78 -8.98 -10.60 15.52
C VAL A 78 -10.19 -10.02 14.78
N ALA A 79 -11.23 -10.83 14.59
CA ALA A 79 -12.45 -10.42 13.87
C ALA A 79 -13.12 -9.18 14.51
N SER A 80 -13.06 -9.03 15.83
CA SER A 80 -13.60 -7.85 16.53
C SER A 80 -12.87 -6.56 16.18
N ALA A 81 -11.58 -6.64 15.83
CA ALA A 81 -10.75 -5.51 15.41
C ALA A 81 -10.88 -5.19 13.91
N THR A 82 -11.42 -6.13 13.12
CA THR A 82 -11.37 -6.10 11.66
C THR A 82 -12.68 -5.64 11.04
N THR A 83 -12.60 -4.77 10.04
CA THR A 83 -13.74 -4.18 9.33
C THR A 83 -13.58 -4.43 7.84
N ALA A 84 -14.60 -5.02 7.21
CA ALA A 84 -14.64 -5.17 5.77
C ALA A 84 -14.87 -3.82 5.08
N VAL A 85 -14.16 -3.61 3.98
CA VAL A 85 -14.22 -2.43 3.11
C VAL A 85 -14.41 -2.90 1.68
N ALA A 86 -15.33 -2.25 0.96
CA ALA A 86 -15.52 -2.46 -0.47
C ALA A 86 -14.81 -1.37 -1.29
N ALA A 87 -14.44 -1.68 -2.54
CA ALA A 87 -13.98 -0.66 -3.46
C ALA A 87 -15.06 0.41 -3.68
N GLY A 88 -14.64 1.68 -3.73
CA GLY A 88 -15.50 2.86 -3.78
C GLY A 88 -15.97 3.36 -2.41
N GLN A 89 -15.75 2.61 -1.33
CA GLN A 89 -16.13 3.02 0.01
C GLN A 89 -15.18 4.09 0.57
N GLU A 90 -15.78 5.08 1.24
CA GLU A 90 -15.07 6.07 2.05
C GLU A 90 -15.27 5.77 3.54
N PHE A 91 -14.23 5.98 4.34
CA PHE A 91 -14.22 5.75 5.78
C PHE A 91 -13.11 6.55 6.46
N GLU A 92 -13.08 6.55 7.79
CA GLU A 92 -11.99 7.14 8.57
C GLU A 92 -11.16 6.05 9.26
N ALA A 93 -9.84 6.23 9.26
CA ALA A 93 -8.91 5.35 9.95
C ALA A 93 -7.77 6.17 10.56
N ALA A 94 -7.51 6.01 11.86
CA ALA A 94 -6.51 6.79 12.61
C ALA A 94 -6.62 8.32 12.42
N GLY A 95 -7.84 8.83 12.18
CA GLY A 95 -8.12 10.24 11.92
C GLY A 95 -7.84 10.73 10.49
N TYR A 96 -7.45 9.85 9.57
CA TYR A 96 -7.34 10.15 8.14
C TYR A 96 -8.64 9.82 7.42
N ARG A 97 -8.95 10.57 6.36
CA ARG A 97 -9.98 10.19 5.39
C ARG A 97 -9.39 9.18 4.43
N VAL A 98 -10.06 8.04 4.27
CA VAL A 98 -9.60 6.96 3.40
C VAL A 98 -10.69 6.63 2.39
N ARG A 99 -10.31 6.53 1.12
CA ARG A 99 -11.17 5.98 0.05
C ARG A 99 -10.51 4.74 -0.54
N ALA A 100 -11.28 3.66 -0.61
CA ALA A 100 -10.86 2.42 -1.24
C ALA A 100 -11.17 2.43 -2.74
N PHE A 101 -10.28 1.85 -3.54
CA PHE A 101 -10.35 1.77 -4.99
C PHE A 101 -10.07 0.33 -5.46
N GLY A 102 -10.33 0.05 -6.73
CA GLY A 102 -10.08 -1.26 -7.32
C GLY A 102 -11.15 -2.28 -6.98
N GLY A 103 -10.77 -3.32 -6.24
CA GLY A 103 -11.58 -4.52 -5.99
C GLY A 103 -11.00 -5.78 -6.62
N GLN A 104 -9.99 -5.66 -7.48
CA GLN A 104 -9.29 -6.77 -8.10
C GLN A 104 -7.79 -6.49 -8.22
N HIS A 105 -7.01 -7.53 -7.98
CA HIS A 105 -5.57 -7.58 -8.22
C HIS A 105 -5.29 -7.57 -9.73
N ALA A 106 -4.11 -7.10 -10.14
CA ALA A 106 -3.62 -7.26 -11.51
C ALA A 106 -3.56 -8.75 -11.91
N ILE A 107 -3.69 -9.05 -13.20
CA ILE A 107 -3.69 -10.45 -13.63
C ILE A 107 -2.26 -10.99 -13.55
N ILE A 108 -2.01 -11.96 -12.66
CA ILE A 108 -0.73 -12.68 -12.58
C ILE A 108 -0.56 -13.60 -13.79
N HIS A 109 -1.53 -14.50 -14.02
CA HIS A 109 -1.55 -15.42 -15.13
C HIS A 109 -2.97 -15.99 -15.33
N PRO A 110 -3.41 -16.34 -16.56
CA PRO A 110 -4.72 -16.95 -16.81
C PRO A 110 -5.04 -18.26 -16.05
N TYR A 111 -4.08 -18.87 -15.37
CA TYR A 111 -4.26 -20.10 -14.58
C TYR A 111 -4.36 -19.84 -13.08
N VAL A 112 -4.17 -18.59 -12.66
CA VAL A 112 -4.27 -18.15 -11.27
C VAL A 112 -5.59 -17.39 -11.13
N PRO A 113 -6.40 -17.65 -10.09
CA PRO A 113 -7.58 -16.86 -9.81
C PRO A 113 -7.23 -15.37 -9.69
N VAL A 114 -8.16 -14.49 -10.08
CA VAL A 114 -8.01 -13.06 -9.82
C VAL A 114 -8.41 -12.82 -8.37
N PHE A 115 -7.45 -12.44 -7.54
CA PHE A 115 -7.66 -12.12 -6.13
C PHE A 115 -8.30 -10.75 -5.95
N ALA A 116 -8.92 -10.54 -4.80
CA ALA A 116 -9.34 -9.20 -4.40
C ALA A 116 -8.10 -8.34 -4.14
N ASN A 117 -8.17 -7.05 -4.46
CA ASN A 117 -7.18 -6.05 -4.07
C ASN A 117 -7.85 -4.69 -3.94
N LEU A 118 -7.63 -4.02 -2.81
CA LEU A 118 -7.99 -2.62 -2.64
C LEU A 118 -6.77 -1.72 -2.88
N GLY A 119 -6.97 -0.61 -3.57
CA GLY A 119 -6.09 0.55 -3.45
C GLY A 119 -6.64 1.51 -2.40
N PHE A 120 -5.77 2.20 -1.65
CA PHE A 120 -6.17 3.18 -0.65
C PHE A 120 -5.62 4.56 -0.98
N LEU A 121 -6.53 5.54 -1.11
CA LEU A 121 -6.18 6.96 -1.05
C LEU A 121 -6.33 7.42 0.40
N VAL A 122 -5.28 7.99 0.97
CA VAL A 122 -5.25 8.52 2.34
C VAL A 122 -5.05 10.03 2.29
N ASP A 123 -5.92 10.77 2.95
CA ASP A 123 -5.99 12.23 2.92
C ASP A 123 -6.11 12.80 4.35
N ASP A 124 -5.32 13.84 4.65
CA ASP A 124 -5.32 14.54 5.95
C ASP A 124 -5.88 15.98 5.88
N GLY A 125 -6.43 16.37 4.74
CA GLY A 125 -6.97 17.70 4.43
C GLY A 125 -5.92 18.71 3.94
N ALA A 126 -4.63 18.41 4.07
CA ALA A 126 -3.53 19.24 3.56
C ALA A 126 -2.84 18.61 2.35
N GLY A 127 -2.84 17.28 2.26
CA GLY A 127 -2.34 16.53 1.12
C GLY A 127 -2.89 15.10 1.09
N ASN A 128 -2.54 14.36 0.04
CA ASN A 128 -2.95 12.96 -0.09
C ASN A 128 -1.84 12.04 -0.64
N LEU A 129 -2.02 10.74 -0.39
CA LEU A 129 -1.22 9.70 -1.02
C LEU A 129 -2.10 8.56 -1.52
N TYR A 130 -1.63 7.85 -2.55
CA TYR A 130 -2.28 6.66 -3.07
C TYR A 130 -1.37 5.44 -3.01
N HIS A 131 -1.86 4.38 -2.35
CA HIS A 131 -1.25 3.07 -2.30
C HIS A 131 -2.13 2.07 -3.08
N PRO A 132 -1.74 1.62 -4.28
CA PRO A 132 -2.63 0.85 -5.15
C PRO A 132 -2.73 -0.64 -4.78
N GLY A 133 -1.92 -1.10 -3.83
CA GLY A 133 -1.69 -2.54 -3.63
C GLY A 133 -1.12 -3.16 -4.91
N ASP A 134 -1.53 -4.38 -5.19
CA ASP A 134 -1.11 -5.12 -6.38
C ASP A 134 -2.07 -4.90 -7.54
N SER A 135 -2.25 -3.64 -7.91
CA SER A 135 -3.10 -3.25 -9.03
C SER A 135 -2.60 -1.99 -9.73
N PHE A 136 -3.06 -1.80 -10.96
CA PHE A 136 -2.88 -0.55 -11.71
C PHE A 136 -4.21 0.21 -11.86
N VAL A 137 -5.11 0.11 -10.87
CA VAL A 137 -6.37 0.85 -10.86
C VAL A 137 -6.08 2.29 -10.43
N ALA A 138 -6.28 3.24 -11.35
CA ALA A 138 -6.13 4.66 -11.07
C ALA A 138 -7.35 5.20 -10.29
N PRO A 139 -7.14 6.03 -9.25
CA PRO A 139 -8.23 6.71 -8.58
C PRO A 139 -8.79 7.81 -9.49
N ASP A 140 -10.06 8.17 -9.31
CA ASP A 140 -10.77 9.23 -10.05
C ASP A 140 -10.59 10.62 -9.40
N VAL A 141 -9.47 10.83 -8.71
CA VAL A 141 -9.12 12.07 -7.99
C VAL A 141 -7.69 12.48 -8.27
N GLU A 142 -7.34 13.74 -7.98
CA GLU A 142 -5.95 14.20 -8.05
C GLU A 142 -5.11 13.55 -6.94
N VAL A 143 -3.97 12.99 -7.33
CA VAL A 143 -3.03 12.32 -6.42
C VAL A 143 -1.78 13.18 -6.24
N GLU A 144 -1.47 13.57 -5.01
CA GLU A 144 -0.25 14.32 -4.73
C GLU A 144 0.96 13.38 -4.67
N THR A 145 0.87 12.29 -3.90
CA THR A 145 1.94 11.30 -3.75
C THR A 145 1.48 9.91 -4.16
N LEU A 146 2.08 9.35 -5.21
CA LEU A 146 1.79 7.99 -5.68
C LEU A 146 2.86 7.00 -5.23
N PHE A 147 2.46 5.84 -4.71
CA PHE A 147 3.34 4.69 -4.53
C PHE A 147 3.16 3.71 -5.70
N VAL A 148 4.24 3.46 -6.43
CA VAL A 148 4.22 2.78 -7.74
C VAL A 148 4.82 1.39 -7.62
N PRO A 149 4.06 0.31 -7.84
CA PRO A 149 4.59 -1.04 -7.89
C PRO A 149 5.68 -1.14 -8.97
N LEU A 150 6.91 -1.48 -8.56
CA LEU A 150 8.06 -1.55 -9.46
C LEU A 150 8.20 -2.91 -10.12
N ASN A 151 8.12 -3.99 -9.34
CA ASN A 151 8.46 -5.31 -9.85
C ASN A 151 7.67 -6.40 -9.14
N ALA A 152 6.90 -7.17 -9.90
CA ALA A 152 6.18 -8.33 -9.40
C ALA A 152 6.01 -9.38 -10.51
N PRO A 153 5.62 -10.63 -10.21
CA PRO A 153 5.29 -11.62 -11.23
C PRO A 153 4.15 -11.18 -12.18
N TRP A 154 3.30 -10.25 -11.73
CA TRP A 154 2.15 -9.72 -12.45
C TRP A 154 2.42 -8.38 -13.16
N ALA A 155 3.61 -7.80 -13.00
CA ALA A 155 3.91 -6.44 -13.44
C ALA A 155 5.11 -6.38 -14.39
N THR A 156 5.02 -5.49 -15.36
CA THR A 156 6.15 -5.00 -16.15
C THR A 156 6.41 -3.51 -15.86
N ILE A 157 7.64 -3.06 -16.05
CA ILE A 157 7.98 -1.64 -15.90
C ILE A 157 7.19 -0.74 -16.86
N ALA A 158 6.74 -1.27 -18.01
CA ALA A 158 5.92 -0.54 -18.97
C ALA A 158 4.53 -0.23 -18.37
N GLU A 159 3.91 -1.16 -17.65
CA GLU A 159 2.63 -0.93 -16.99
C GLU A 159 2.77 0.08 -15.84
N SER A 160 3.85 -0.02 -15.05
CA SER A 160 4.15 0.98 -14.01
C SER A 160 4.32 2.37 -14.60
N LEU A 161 4.98 2.50 -15.76
CA LEU A 161 5.12 3.76 -16.48
C LEU A 161 3.76 4.32 -16.94
N GLU A 162 2.95 3.51 -17.61
CA GLU A 162 1.61 3.93 -18.06
C GLU A 162 0.70 4.29 -16.88
N PHE A 163 0.82 3.58 -15.78
CA PHE A 163 0.08 3.88 -14.56
C PHE A 163 0.43 5.25 -13.98
N VAL A 164 1.73 5.58 -13.86
CA VAL A 164 2.17 6.90 -13.40
C VAL A 164 1.74 7.99 -14.38
N ARG A 165 1.89 7.76 -15.69
CA ARG A 165 1.48 8.73 -16.73
C ARG A 165 -0.02 8.93 -16.80
N GLY A 166 -0.81 7.92 -16.46
CA GLY A 166 -2.27 8.00 -16.40
C GLY A 166 -2.73 8.84 -15.20
N ILE A 167 -2.12 8.63 -14.03
CA ILE A 167 -2.45 9.36 -12.80
C ILE A 167 -1.91 10.79 -12.82
N ARG A 168 -0.71 11.01 -13.36
CA ARG A 168 0.03 12.28 -13.34
C ARG A 168 0.15 12.87 -11.92
N PRO A 169 0.72 12.13 -10.96
CA PRO A 169 0.78 12.58 -9.59
C PRO A 169 1.78 13.72 -9.43
N GLY A 170 1.69 14.48 -8.33
CA GLY A 170 2.68 15.51 -8.00
C GLY A 170 4.09 14.94 -7.82
N GLN A 171 4.18 13.76 -7.23
CA GLN A 171 5.39 12.96 -7.10
C GLN A 171 5.08 11.47 -6.98
N ALA A 172 6.08 10.63 -7.25
CA ALA A 172 5.97 9.19 -7.16
C ALA A 172 7.13 8.56 -6.36
N PHE A 173 6.82 7.52 -5.60
CA PHE A 173 7.79 6.70 -4.89
C PHE A 173 7.68 5.24 -5.30
N ALA A 174 8.78 4.52 -5.22
CA ALA A 174 8.79 3.07 -5.41
C ALA A 174 7.89 2.36 -4.38
N LEU A 175 7.24 1.29 -4.83
CA LEU A 175 6.55 0.28 -4.05
C LEU A 175 6.88 -1.10 -4.65
N HIS A 176 6.69 -2.18 -3.91
CA HIS A 176 6.86 -3.54 -4.42
C HIS A 176 8.27 -3.73 -5.05
N ASP A 177 9.28 -3.28 -4.32
CA ASP A 177 10.68 -3.17 -4.75
C ASP A 177 11.63 -4.08 -3.97
N GLY A 178 11.11 -4.86 -3.01
CA GLY A 178 11.90 -5.77 -2.18
C GLY A 178 12.46 -7.00 -2.91
N LEU A 179 11.96 -7.32 -4.10
CA LEU A 179 12.40 -8.50 -4.88
C LEU A 179 13.59 -8.20 -5.81
N ILE A 180 13.89 -6.92 -6.05
CA ILE A 180 14.93 -6.52 -6.99
C ILE A 180 16.23 -6.21 -6.25
N ASN A 181 17.33 -6.73 -6.76
CA ASN A 181 18.65 -6.32 -6.31
C ASN A 181 18.98 -4.88 -6.78
N GLU A 182 20.09 -4.33 -6.30
CA GLU A 182 20.53 -2.96 -6.61
C GLU A 182 20.62 -2.67 -8.12
N ARG A 183 21.02 -3.65 -8.93
CA ARG A 183 21.10 -3.47 -10.40
C ARG A 183 19.71 -3.35 -11.02
N GLY A 184 18.77 -4.21 -10.60
CA GLY A 184 17.38 -4.15 -11.03
C GLY A 184 16.74 -2.83 -10.62
N SER A 185 16.89 -2.45 -9.36
CA SER A 185 16.44 -1.16 -8.81
C SER A 185 16.95 0.03 -9.62
N ALA A 186 18.25 0.09 -9.92
CA ALA A 186 18.82 1.18 -10.72
C ALA A 186 18.22 1.25 -12.15
N ILE A 187 17.94 0.11 -12.78
CA ILE A 187 17.33 0.08 -14.12
C ILE A 187 15.87 0.54 -14.06
N TYR A 188 15.06 -0.08 -13.20
CA TYR A 188 13.63 0.22 -13.06
C TYR A 188 13.41 1.68 -12.65
N GLY A 189 14.17 2.15 -11.66
CA GLY A 189 14.11 3.54 -11.20
C GLY A 189 14.48 4.55 -12.28
N LYS A 190 15.54 4.29 -13.05
CA LYS A 190 15.93 5.14 -14.19
C LYS A 190 14.83 5.22 -15.25
N HIS A 191 14.12 4.13 -15.52
CA HIS A 191 13.01 4.14 -16.46
C HIS A 191 11.88 5.07 -15.99
N LEU A 192 11.44 4.96 -14.74
CA LEU A 192 10.42 5.85 -14.19
C LEU A 192 10.90 7.31 -14.17
N GLU A 193 12.11 7.58 -13.70
CA GLU A 193 12.67 8.94 -13.67
C GLU A 193 12.74 9.58 -15.07
N THR A 194 13.07 8.80 -16.10
CA THR A 194 13.24 9.32 -17.47
C THR A 194 11.91 9.47 -18.21
N PHE A 195 10.97 8.54 -18.04
CA PHE A 195 9.83 8.38 -18.96
C PHE A 195 8.45 8.60 -18.33
N SER A 196 8.35 8.70 -17.00
CA SER A 196 7.05 8.88 -16.32
C SER A 196 6.51 10.31 -16.34
N GLU A 197 7.31 11.29 -16.76
CA GLU A 197 6.98 12.73 -16.68
C GLU A 197 6.67 13.21 -15.25
N THR A 198 7.09 12.45 -14.24
CA THR A 198 6.83 12.68 -12.82
C THR A 198 8.13 12.61 -12.03
N LYS A 199 8.25 13.42 -10.96
CA LYS A 199 9.37 13.30 -10.02
C LYS A 199 9.28 11.95 -9.30
N PHE A 200 10.14 11.01 -9.67
CA PHE A 200 10.19 9.67 -9.10
C PHE A 200 11.37 9.50 -8.14
N ARG A 201 11.16 8.80 -7.02
CA ARG A 201 12.22 8.45 -6.06
C ARG A 201 12.06 7.02 -5.55
N GLN A 202 13.16 6.28 -5.48
CA GLN A 202 13.24 5.09 -4.63
C GLN A 202 13.98 5.46 -3.34
N VAL A 203 13.47 5.01 -2.20
CA VAL A 203 14.06 5.30 -0.89
C VAL A 203 14.38 3.99 -0.15
N ALA A 204 15.38 4.04 0.72
CA ALA A 204 15.69 2.90 1.58
C ALA A 204 14.55 2.64 2.58
N PRO A 205 14.29 1.39 2.97
CA PRO A 205 13.35 1.09 4.05
C PRO A 205 13.64 1.88 5.33
N GLY A 206 12.57 2.33 5.99
CA GLY A 206 12.63 3.19 7.17
C GLY A 206 12.91 4.67 6.88
N THR A 207 13.05 5.07 5.61
CA THR A 207 13.28 6.47 5.24
C THR A 207 11.96 7.27 5.31
N PRO A 208 11.90 8.34 6.12
CA PRO A 208 10.80 9.29 6.06
C PRO A 208 10.82 10.06 4.75
N LEU A 209 9.65 10.28 4.18
CA LEU A 209 9.47 11.02 2.93
C LEU A 209 9.29 12.51 3.23
N ASP A 210 10.03 13.33 2.48
CA ASP A 210 9.85 14.79 2.38
C ASP A 210 8.93 15.15 1.21
#